data_AF-A0A9E3UKI1-F1
#
_entry.id   AF-A0A9E3UKI1-F1
#
_cell.length_a   1.000
_cell.length_b   1.000
_cell.length_c   1.000
_cell.angle_alpha   90.00
_cell.angle_beta   90.00
_cell.angle_gamma   90.00
#
_symmetry.space_group_name_H-M   'P 1'
#
loop_
_entity.id
_entity.type
_entity.pdbx_description
1 polymer ?
#
loop_
_entity_poly.entity_id
_entity_poly.type
_entity_poly.pdbx_seq_one_letter_code
_entity_poly.pdbx_strand_id
1 'polypeptide(L)'
;MIVTMEDLQALAWRDFISYAWNDPDMRHGFEKDTGHKLGSRTAPGSLEAMIDEATGKAADDAMAFTAWATDRWFGWDGLPEKARVELQAVLDQKGWRRDVEAN
;
A
#
# COMPACT_ATOMS: atom_id res chain seq x y z
N MET A 1 17.45 16.60 16.28
CA MET A 1 16.66 15.48 15.76
C MET A 1 17.52 14.75 14.76
N ILE A 2 17.87 13.49 15.01
CA ILE A 2 18.64 12.68 14.05
C ILE A 2 17.59 12.00 13.17
N VAL A 3 17.62 12.27 11.88
CA VAL A 3 16.82 11.54 10.89
C VAL A 3 17.56 10.26 10.54
N THR A 4 16.91 9.12 10.73
CA THR A 4 17.48 7.81 10.39
C THR A 4 17.18 7.46 8.93
N MET A 5 17.90 6.47 8.38
CA MET A 5 17.58 5.93 7.06
C MET A 5 16.17 5.31 7.03
N GLU A 6 15.75 4.70 8.15
CA GLU A 6 14.41 4.13 8.31
C GLU A 6 13.33 5.22 8.24
N ASP A 7 13.58 6.40 8.85
CA ASP A 7 12.66 7.54 8.76
C ASP A 7 12.50 8.04 7.31
N LEU A 8 13.60 8.07 6.55
CA LEU A 8 13.58 8.48 5.14
C LEU A 8 12.88 7.45 4.25
N GLN A 9 13.08 6.15 4.51
CA GLN A 9 12.41 5.08 3.78
C GLN A 9 10.91 5.07 4.05
N ALA A 10 10.49 5.30 5.30
CA ALA A 10 9.08 5.43 5.66
C ALA A 10 8.41 6.60 4.93
N LEU A 11 9.08 7.75 4.83
CA LEU A 11 8.59 8.91 4.09
C LEU A 11 8.51 8.63 2.58
N ALA A 12 9.57 8.05 2.00
CA ALA A 12 9.60 7.69 0.59
C ALA A 12 8.50 6.68 0.22
N TRP A 13 8.27 5.69 1.09
CA TRP A 13 7.20 4.72 0.93
C TRP A 13 5.83 5.40 0.96
N ARG A 14 5.56 6.25 1.94
CA ARG A 14 4.29 6.98 2.04
C ARG A 14 4.03 7.84 0.79
N ASP A 15 5.04 8.56 0.33
CA ASP A 15 4.93 9.43 -0.84
C ASP A 15 4.73 8.60 -2.12
N PHE A 16 5.39 7.44 -2.22
CA PHE A 16 5.16 6.46 -3.30
C PHE A 16 3.73 5.95 -3.32
N ILE A 17 3.15 5.54 -2.19
CA ILE A 17 1.77 5.04 -2.14
C ILE A 17 0.77 6.13 -2.54
N SER A 18 1.00 7.37 -2.11
CA SER A 18 0.18 8.51 -2.52
C SER A 18 0.26 8.77 -4.03
N TYR A 19 1.46 8.69 -4.61
CA TYR A 19 1.65 8.74 -6.06
C TYR A 19 0.89 7.60 -6.76
N ALA A 20 1.11 6.36 -6.32
CA ALA A 20 0.54 5.16 -6.93
C ALA A 20 -0.99 5.17 -6.93
N TRP A 21 -1.62 5.64 -5.84
CA TRP A 21 -3.08 5.72 -5.75
C TRP A 21 -3.69 6.72 -6.74
N ASN A 22 -2.94 7.78 -7.10
CA ASN A 22 -3.38 8.80 -8.03
C ASN A 22 -3.00 8.50 -9.49
N ASP A 23 -2.13 7.53 -9.72
CA ASP A 23 -1.73 7.07 -11.06
C ASP A 23 -2.80 6.12 -11.66
N PRO A 24 -3.46 6.49 -12.76
CA PRO A 24 -4.53 5.67 -13.35
C PRO A 24 -4.06 4.28 -13.79
N ASP A 25 -2.81 4.16 -14.24
CA ASP A 25 -2.26 2.89 -14.74
C ASP A 25 -2.00 1.92 -13.59
N MET A 26 -1.47 2.40 -12.45
CA MET A 26 -1.33 1.60 -11.24
C MET A 26 -2.67 1.18 -10.65
N ARG A 27 -3.67 2.08 -10.66
CA ARG A 27 -5.03 1.72 -10.26
C ARG A 27 -5.60 0.62 -11.14
N HIS A 28 -5.55 0.78 -12.47
CA HIS A 28 -6.02 -0.24 -13.39
C HIS A 28 -5.23 -1.55 -13.27
N GLY A 29 -3.92 -1.48 -13.00
CA GLY A 29 -3.07 -2.63 -12.71
C GLY A 29 -3.59 -3.41 -11.51
N PHE A 30 -3.85 -2.71 -10.39
CA PHE A 30 -4.45 -3.31 -9.21
C PHE A 30 -5.81 -3.94 -9.50
N GLU A 31 -6.73 -3.22 -10.16
CA GLU A 31 -8.06 -3.77 -10.47
C GLU A 31 -7.99 -5.01 -11.37
N LYS A 32 -7.03 -5.03 -12.30
CA LYS A 32 -6.79 -6.17 -13.19
C LYS A 32 -6.19 -7.37 -12.46
N ASP A 33 -5.20 -7.13 -11.61
CA ASP A 33 -4.46 -8.21 -10.92
C ASP A 33 -5.29 -8.84 -9.81
N THR A 34 -6.14 -8.04 -9.14
CA THR A 34 -6.85 -8.46 -7.93
C THR A 34 -8.35 -8.65 -8.14
N GLY A 35 -8.91 -8.12 -9.23
CA GLY A 35 -10.36 -8.04 -9.43
C GLY A 35 -11.08 -7.07 -8.48
N HIS A 36 -10.35 -6.37 -7.60
CA HIS A 36 -10.91 -5.38 -6.68
C HIS A 36 -11.01 -4.02 -7.36
N LYS A 37 -12.22 -3.44 -7.39
CA LYS A 37 -12.41 -2.08 -7.92
C LYS A 37 -12.12 -1.04 -6.86
N LEU A 38 -11.24 -0.09 -7.18
CA LEU A 38 -10.98 1.05 -6.31
C LEU A 38 -12.07 2.08 -6.53
N GLY A 39 -12.69 2.55 -5.44
CA GLY A 39 -13.62 3.67 -5.51
C GLY A 39 -12.97 4.91 -6.13
N SER A 40 -13.76 5.78 -6.76
CA SER A 40 -13.31 6.99 -7.47
C SER A 40 -12.70 8.09 -6.58
N ARG A 41 -12.38 7.79 -5.32
CA ARG A 41 -11.76 8.76 -4.40
C ARG A 41 -10.30 8.99 -4.75
N THR A 42 -9.95 10.26 -4.95
CA THR A 42 -8.59 10.80 -4.91
C THR A 42 -7.92 10.39 -3.59
N ALA A 43 -6.61 10.12 -3.59
CA ALA A 43 -5.91 9.70 -2.37
C ALA A 43 -6.12 10.78 -1.27
N PRO A 44 -6.58 10.42 -0.07
CA PRO A 44 -6.43 11.25 1.11
C PRO A 44 -4.94 11.55 1.31
N GLY A 45 -4.62 12.78 1.71
CA GLY A 45 -3.24 13.30 1.75
C GLY A 45 -2.26 12.59 2.71
N SER A 46 -2.65 11.48 3.34
CA SER A 46 -1.77 10.58 4.09
C SER A 46 -2.41 9.18 4.25
N LEU A 47 -1.58 8.15 4.42
CA LEU A 47 -2.03 6.77 4.70
C LEU A 47 -2.86 6.70 6.01
N GLU A 48 -2.51 7.52 6.99
CA GLU A 48 -3.26 7.65 8.25
C GLU A 48 -4.63 8.27 8.01
N ALA A 49 -4.75 9.31 7.15
CA ALA A 49 -6.04 9.83 6.72
C ALA A 49 -6.83 8.85 5.85
N MET A 50 -6.16 7.96 5.09
CA MET A 50 -6.81 6.85 4.37
C MET A 50 -7.45 5.85 5.32
N ILE A 51 -6.82 5.59 6.47
CA ILE A 51 -7.31 4.65 7.47
C ILE A 51 -8.34 5.31 8.40
N ASP A 52 -8.15 6.58 8.79
CA ASP A 52 -9.07 7.33 9.66
C ASP A 52 -10.36 7.81 8.95
N GLU A 53 -10.30 8.31 7.70
CA GLU A 53 -11.52 8.69 6.96
C GLU A 53 -12.33 7.47 6.51
N ALA A 54 -11.65 6.33 6.32
CA ALA A 54 -12.28 5.12 5.85
C ALA A 54 -12.81 4.27 7.02
N THR A 55 -13.90 4.71 7.63
CA THR A 55 -14.71 3.78 8.41
C THR A 55 -15.35 2.75 7.47
N GLY A 56 -14.92 1.48 7.54
CA GLY A 56 -15.46 0.36 6.78
C GLY A 56 -14.67 -0.03 5.53
N LYS A 57 -15.35 -0.44 4.45
CA LYS A 57 -14.77 -1.12 3.27
C LYS A 57 -13.65 -0.35 2.54
N ALA A 58 -13.64 0.98 2.63
CA ALA A 58 -12.62 1.79 1.96
C ALA A 58 -11.23 1.68 2.61
N ALA A 59 -11.14 1.34 3.90
CA ALA A 59 -9.86 1.12 4.57
C ALA A 59 -9.26 -0.20 4.10
N ASP A 60 -10.10 -1.22 3.91
CA ASP A 60 -9.67 -2.51 3.38
C ASP A 60 -9.13 -2.37 1.94
N ASP A 61 -9.80 -1.59 1.09
CA ASP A 61 -9.35 -1.35 -0.29
C ASP A 61 -8.06 -0.52 -0.33
N ALA A 62 -7.95 0.50 0.53
CA ALA A 62 -6.74 1.31 0.71
C ALA A 62 -5.55 0.46 1.16
N MET A 63 -5.74 -0.36 2.19
CA MET A 63 -4.71 -1.25 2.72
C MET A 63 -4.33 -2.34 1.73
N ALA A 64 -5.30 -2.87 0.99
CA ALA A 64 -5.06 -3.87 -0.04
C ALA A 64 -4.25 -3.28 -1.22
N PHE A 65 -4.64 -2.12 -1.73
CA PHE A 65 -3.84 -1.42 -2.74
C PHE A 65 -2.43 -1.12 -2.24
N THR A 66 -2.32 -0.64 -0.99
CA THR A 66 -1.04 -0.32 -0.38
C THR A 66 -0.15 -1.57 -0.33
N ALA A 67 -0.69 -2.71 0.08
CA ALA A 67 0.04 -3.97 0.13
C ALA A 67 0.49 -4.42 -1.28
N TRP A 68 -0.41 -4.36 -2.27
CA TRP A 68 -0.09 -4.70 -3.67
C TRP A 68 0.97 -3.78 -4.27
N ALA A 69 0.83 -2.46 -4.10
CA ALA A 69 1.76 -1.48 -4.65
C ALA A 69 3.15 -1.60 -3.99
N THR A 70 3.16 -1.85 -2.68
CA THR A 70 4.38 -2.08 -1.91
C THR A 70 5.10 -3.34 -2.38
N ASP A 71 4.38 -4.47 -2.50
CA ASP A 71 4.98 -5.75 -2.91
C ASP A 71 5.54 -5.70 -4.34
N ARG A 72 4.82 -5.03 -5.25
CA ARG A 72 5.09 -5.12 -6.68
C ARG A 72 6.06 -4.07 -7.23
N TRP A 73 6.19 -2.92 -6.56
CA TRP A 73 6.93 -1.77 -7.09
C TRP A 73 7.94 -1.15 -6.13
N PHE A 74 7.64 -1.13 -4.82
CA PHE A 74 8.53 -0.51 -3.83
C PHE A 74 9.51 -1.51 -3.20
N GLY A 75 9.00 -2.69 -2.84
CA GLY A 75 9.71 -3.67 -2.01
C GLY A 75 9.37 -3.53 -0.53
N TRP A 76 9.64 -4.57 0.24
CA TRP A 76 9.34 -4.61 1.69
C TRP A 76 10.51 -4.17 2.57
N ASP A 77 11.69 -4.05 1.97
CA ASP A 77 12.91 -3.69 2.66
C ASP A 77 12.87 -2.23 3.08
N GLY A 78 13.06 -1.96 4.36
CA GLY A 78 13.05 -0.60 4.89
C GLY A 78 11.68 -0.06 5.29
N LEU A 79 10.62 -0.88 5.21
CA LEU A 79 9.34 -0.50 5.81
C LEU A 79 9.42 -0.49 7.34
N PRO A 80 8.76 0.46 8.00
CA PRO A 80 8.54 0.38 9.44
C PRO A 80 7.92 -0.96 9.83
N GLU A 81 8.44 -1.59 10.90
CA GLU A 81 8.01 -2.93 11.30
C GLU A 81 6.49 -3.04 11.49
N LYS A 82 5.88 -2.01 12.07
CA LYS A 82 4.43 -1.94 12.25
C LYS A 82 3.67 -2.00 10.92
N ALA A 83 4.07 -1.17 9.95
CA ALA A 83 3.46 -1.15 8.61
C ALA A 83 3.65 -2.50 7.90
N ARG A 84 4.84 -3.10 8.01
CA ARG A 84 5.11 -4.44 7.46
C ARG A 84 4.15 -5.49 8.02
N VAL A 85 3.93 -5.52 9.33
CA VAL A 85 3.03 -6.49 9.97
C VAL A 85 1.59 -6.29 9.50
N GLU A 86 1.12 -5.05 9.45
CA GLU A 86 -0.24 -4.72 9.03
C GLU A 86 -0.49 -5.10 7.56
N LEU A 87 0.44 -4.77 6.66
CA LEU A 87 0.31 -5.11 5.25
C LEU A 87 0.43 -6.62 5.00
N GLN A 88 1.30 -7.32 5.73
CA GLN A 88 1.41 -8.78 5.61
C GLN A 88 0.10 -9.46 6.02
N ALA A 89 -0.54 -8.99 7.09
CA ALA A 89 -1.84 -9.51 7.51
C ALA A 89 -2.92 -9.30 6.43
N VAL A 90 -2.86 -8.21 5.68
CA VAL A 90 -3.78 -7.93 4.57
C VAL A 90 -3.53 -8.88 3.39
N LEU A 91 -2.27 -9.08 3.00
CA LEU A 91 -1.91 -10.04 1.96
C LEU A 91 -2.41 -11.46 2.32
N ASP A 92 -2.19 -11.89 3.56
CA ASP A 92 -2.59 -13.21 4.04
C ASP A 92 -4.12 -13.37 4.04
N GLN A 93 -4.87 -12.34 4.48
CA GLN A 93 -6.34 -12.36 4.47
C GLN A 93 -6.93 -12.39 3.07
N LYS A 94 -6.29 -11.73 2.10
CA LYS A 94 -6.77 -11.69 0.70
C LYS A 94 -6.30 -12.89 -0.11
N GLY A 95 -5.43 -13.74 0.45
CA GLY A 95 -4.82 -14.85 -0.26
C GLY A 95 -3.86 -14.39 -1.36
N TRP A 96 -3.43 -13.13 -1.34
CA TRP A 96 -2.41 -12.57 -2.21
C TRP A 96 -1.07 -13.01 -1.65
N ARG A 97 -0.69 -14.26 -1.95
CA ARG A 97 0.67 -14.69 -1.66
C ARG A 97 1.60 -13.81 -2.48
N ARG A 98 2.66 -13.34 -1.82
CA ARG A 98 3.83 -12.83 -2.53
C ARG A 98 4.18 -13.90 -3.55
N ASP A 99 4.09 -13.59 -4.84
CA ASP A 99 4.73 -14.40 -5.86
C ASP A 99 6.23 -14.18 -5.64
N VAL A 100 6.77 -14.87 -4.63
CA VAL A 100 8.20 -15.09 -4.47
C VAL A 100 8.59 -16.10 -5.56
N GLU A 101 8.31 -15.78 -6.81
CA GLU A 101 8.99 -16.41 -7.92
C GLU A 101 10.40 -15.84 -7.91
N ALA A 102 11.27 -16.60 -7.26
CA ALA A 102 12.65 -16.82 -7.62
C ALA A 102 13.07 -16.09 -8.90
N ASN A 103 13.74 -14.95 -8.74
CA ASN A 103 14.64 -14.44 -9.77
C ASN A 103 15.90 -13.91 -9.08
#